data_AF-A0A379AIY1-F1
#
_entry.id   AF-A0A379AIY1-F1
#
_cell.length_a   1.000
_cell.length_b   1.000
_cell.length_c   1.000
_cell.angle_alpha   90.00
_cell.angle_beta   90.00
_cell.angle_gamma   90.00
#
_symmetry.space_group_name_H-M   'P 1'
#
loop_
_entity.id
_entity.type
_entity.pdbx_description
1 polymer ?
#
loop_
_entity_poly.entity_id
_entity_poly.type
_entity_poly.pdbx_seq_one_letter_code
_entity_poly.pdbx_strand_id
1 'polypeptide(L)'
;MRCLNPAILSVLEVLAANGVDVIVQQDNGYTPTPAISNAILEHNKAGGALADGIVITPSHNPPEDGGIKYNPPNGGPADTNVTKVVEDRANQLIKDGLKEVKRLPLEQAMASGHVVEKDLIQPYVEGLAEIIDFPAIQKAGLKLGVDPLGGSGIAYWQRIAEHYKLDLTLVNDAVDSDLPLYASG
;
A
#
# COMPACT_ATOMS: atom_id res chain seq x y z
N MET A 1 -9.71 -19.61 -0.09
CA MET A 1 -10.01 -18.27 0.46
C MET A 1 -8.68 -17.55 0.58
N ARG A 2 -8.43 -16.49 -0.22
CA ARG A 2 -7.13 -15.78 -0.23
C ARG A 2 -7.02 -15.02 1.11
N CYS A 3 -5.96 -15.25 1.87
CA CYS A 3 -5.79 -14.69 3.22
C CYS A 3 -5.29 -13.24 3.12
N LEU A 4 -6.22 -12.30 2.97
CA LEU A 4 -5.98 -10.87 3.15
C LEU A 4 -5.71 -10.59 4.64
N ASN A 5 -4.83 -9.64 4.95
CA ASN A 5 -4.61 -9.18 6.32
C ASN A 5 -5.96 -8.73 6.94
N PRO A 6 -6.34 -9.18 8.16
CA PRO A 6 -7.61 -8.81 8.80
C PRO A 6 -7.90 -7.30 8.86
N ALA A 7 -6.85 -6.48 8.92
CA ALA A 7 -6.98 -5.03 8.85
C ALA A 7 -7.46 -4.55 7.47
N ILE A 8 -6.93 -5.11 6.38
CA ILE A 8 -7.39 -4.79 5.01
C ILE A 8 -8.86 -5.16 4.86
N LEU A 9 -9.24 -6.35 5.33
CA LEU A 9 -10.63 -6.80 5.29
C LEU A 9 -11.57 -5.82 5.98
N SER A 10 -11.24 -5.43 7.20
CA SER A 10 -12.04 -4.50 8.00
C SER A 10 -12.18 -3.13 7.32
N VAL A 11 -11.10 -2.64 6.69
CA VAL A 11 -11.11 -1.36 5.95
C VAL A 11 -12.02 -1.46 4.73
N LEU A 12 -11.92 -2.51 3.90
CA LEU A 12 -12.77 -2.68 2.73
C LEU A 12 -14.25 -2.77 3.11
N GLU A 13 -14.57 -3.53 4.15
CA GLU A 13 -15.94 -3.71 4.64
C GLU A 13 -16.56 -2.40 5.13
N VAL A 14 -15.79 -1.52 5.78
CA VAL A 14 -16.28 -0.24 6.28
C VAL A 14 -16.34 0.83 5.19
N LEU A 15 -15.32 0.91 4.32
CA LEU A 15 -15.30 1.88 3.23
C LEU A 15 -16.42 1.62 2.22
N ALA A 16 -16.59 0.37 1.78
CA ALA A 16 -17.68 0.00 0.88
C ALA A 16 -19.06 0.24 1.51
N ALA A 17 -19.23 -0.03 2.82
CA ALA A 17 -20.47 0.27 3.54
C ALA A 17 -20.78 1.77 3.64
N ASN A 18 -19.78 2.64 3.48
CA ASN A 18 -19.94 4.08 3.40
C ASN A 18 -20.03 4.59 1.95
N GLY A 19 -20.03 3.71 0.96
CA GLY A 19 -20.11 4.07 -0.46
C GLY A 19 -18.84 4.72 -1.00
N VAL A 20 -17.69 4.46 -0.37
CA VAL A 20 -16.39 4.95 -0.83
C VAL A 20 -15.86 4.00 -1.89
N ASP A 21 -15.49 4.52 -3.06
CA ASP A 21 -14.79 3.76 -4.09
C ASP A 21 -13.34 3.51 -3.66
N VAL A 22 -12.93 2.25 -3.67
CA VAL A 22 -11.62 1.79 -3.19
C VAL A 22 -10.87 1.13 -4.33
N ILE A 23 -9.63 1.55 -4.55
CA ILE A 23 -8.68 0.85 -5.42
C ILE A 23 -7.71 0.06 -4.54
N VAL A 24 -7.52 -1.21 -4.84
CA VAL A 24 -6.50 -2.07 -4.21
C VAL A 24 -5.60 -2.71 -5.26
N GLN A 25 -4.40 -3.11 -4.85
CA GLN A 25 -3.54 -3.92 -5.69
C GLN A 25 -4.22 -5.25 -6.02
N GLN A 26 -4.25 -5.60 -7.31
CA GLN A 26 -4.79 -6.86 -7.79
C GLN A 26 -4.07 -8.08 -7.20
N ASP A 27 -4.75 -9.21 -7.22
CA ASP A 27 -4.21 -10.51 -6.76
C ASP A 27 -3.72 -10.52 -5.30
N ASN A 28 -4.29 -9.65 -4.46
CA ASN A 28 -3.89 -9.52 -3.05
C ASN A 28 -2.39 -9.17 -2.90
N GLY A 29 -1.85 -8.39 -3.84
CA GLY A 29 -0.45 -7.95 -3.81
C GLY A 29 -0.20 -6.86 -2.76
N TYR A 30 1.06 -6.70 -2.38
CA TYR A 30 1.49 -5.65 -1.46
C TYR A 30 1.76 -4.34 -2.19
N THR A 31 1.56 -3.22 -1.50
CA THR A 31 1.79 -1.88 -2.06
C THR A 31 2.66 -1.05 -1.10
N PRO A 32 3.87 -0.65 -1.51
CA PRO A 32 4.72 0.24 -0.73
C PRO A 32 4.04 1.59 -0.45
N THR A 33 4.35 2.18 0.71
CA THR A 33 3.90 3.54 1.05
C THR A 33 4.15 4.56 -0.08
N PRO A 34 5.34 4.64 -0.71
CA PRO A 34 5.56 5.59 -1.80
C PRO A 34 4.74 5.29 -3.06
N ALA A 35 4.35 4.04 -3.32
CA ALA A 35 3.50 3.70 -4.46
C ALA A 35 2.07 4.22 -4.25
N ILE A 36 1.53 4.16 -3.03
CA ILE A 36 0.25 4.81 -2.69
C ILE A 36 0.35 6.32 -2.85
N SER A 37 1.40 6.95 -2.33
CA SER A 37 1.62 8.40 -2.50
C SER A 37 1.70 8.80 -3.97
N ASN A 38 2.44 8.06 -4.80
CA ASN A 38 2.53 8.32 -6.23
C ASN A 38 1.18 8.13 -6.94
N ALA A 39 0.44 7.07 -6.64
CA ALA A 39 -0.88 6.84 -7.23
C ALA A 39 -1.87 7.98 -6.93
N ILE A 40 -1.87 8.51 -5.70
CA ILE A 40 -2.68 9.68 -5.32
C ILE A 40 -2.30 10.90 -6.16
N LEU A 41 -0.99 11.17 -6.27
CA LEU A 41 -0.50 12.33 -7.03
C LEU A 41 -0.83 12.22 -8.52
N GLU A 42 -0.59 11.06 -9.14
CA GLU A 42 -0.91 10.85 -10.56
C GLU A 42 -2.41 10.96 -10.84
N HIS A 43 -3.25 10.41 -9.96
CA HIS A 43 -4.70 10.57 -10.08
C HIS A 43 -5.11 12.05 -10.01
N ASN A 44 -4.61 12.77 -9.00
CA ASN A 44 -5.05 14.14 -8.73
C ASN A 44 -4.48 15.16 -9.72
N LYS A 45 -3.38 14.84 -10.42
CA LYS A 45 -2.88 15.64 -11.56
C LYS A 45 -3.88 15.72 -12.72
N ALA A 46 -4.68 14.67 -12.95
CA ALA A 46 -5.64 14.63 -14.04
C ALA A 46 -6.83 15.61 -13.83
N GLY A 47 -7.01 16.10 -12.60
CA GLY A 47 -8.16 16.92 -12.21
C GLY A 47 -9.44 16.11 -12.01
N GLY A 48 -10.45 16.72 -11.39
CA GLY A 48 -11.73 16.08 -11.08
C GLY A 48 -11.89 15.74 -9.60
N ALA A 49 -12.50 14.59 -9.30
CA ALA A 49 -12.62 14.10 -7.93
C ALA A 49 -11.23 13.80 -7.37
N LEU A 50 -11.00 14.14 -6.10
CA LEU A 50 -9.71 13.89 -5.44
C LEU A 50 -9.66 12.46 -4.90
N ALA A 51 -8.54 11.79 -5.14
CA ALA A 51 -8.16 10.56 -4.45
C ALA A 51 -7.35 10.89 -3.20
N ASP A 52 -7.42 10.01 -2.21
CA ASP A 52 -6.58 9.94 -1.03
C ASP A 52 -6.15 8.48 -0.81
N GLY A 53 -5.54 8.14 0.33
CA GLY A 53 -5.15 6.75 0.54
C GLY A 53 -4.97 6.35 2.00
N ILE A 54 -5.08 5.03 2.22
CA ILE A 54 -4.80 4.39 3.49
C ILE A 54 -3.64 3.41 3.26
N VAL A 55 -2.66 3.43 4.15
CA VAL A 55 -1.56 2.46 4.12
C VAL A 55 -1.59 1.62 5.38
N ILE A 56 -1.67 0.30 5.22
CA ILE A 56 -1.72 -0.67 6.31
C ILE A 56 -0.33 -1.27 6.47
N THR A 57 0.46 -0.68 7.35
CA THR A 57 1.82 -1.10 7.67
C THR A 57 2.27 -0.49 9.00
N PRO A 58 2.93 -1.26 9.88
CA PRO A 58 3.63 -0.73 11.04
C PRO A 58 5.07 -0.31 10.69
N SER A 59 5.41 -0.15 9.40
CA SER A 59 6.75 0.10 8.89
C SER A 59 7.73 -1.06 9.13
N HIS A 60 8.51 -0.98 10.20
CA HIS A 60 9.62 -1.89 10.53
C HIS A 60 9.51 -2.41 11.97
N ASN A 61 8.35 -2.20 12.60
CA ASN A 61 8.07 -2.75 13.90
C ASN A 61 8.05 -4.29 13.86
N PRO A 62 8.15 -4.96 15.02
CA PRO A 62 8.06 -6.40 15.14
C PRO A 62 6.79 -7.00 14.49
N PRO A 63 6.79 -8.29 14.09
CA PRO A 63 5.68 -8.94 13.37
C PRO A 63 4.33 -8.91 14.10
N GLU A 64 4.35 -8.84 15.43
CA GLU A 64 3.14 -8.73 16.25
C GLU A 64 2.42 -7.38 16.15
N ASP A 65 3.10 -6.34 15.63
CA ASP A 65 2.55 -5.01 15.53
C ASP A 65 1.73 -4.81 14.26
N GLY A 66 0.57 -4.17 14.40
CA GLY A 66 -0.23 -3.67 13.30
C GLY A 66 -0.10 -2.16 13.14
N GLY A 67 -0.26 -1.65 11.92
CA GLY A 67 -0.25 -0.21 11.66
C GLY A 67 -1.20 0.19 10.56
N ILE A 68 -1.86 1.33 10.73
CA ILE A 68 -2.73 1.96 9.73
C ILE A 68 -2.48 3.46 9.75
N LYS A 69 -2.29 4.07 8.58
CA LYS A 69 -2.08 5.50 8.42
C LYS A 69 -2.89 6.04 7.23
N TYR A 70 -3.22 7.32 7.27
CA TYR A 70 -3.97 8.03 6.24
C TYR A 70 -3.08 9.04 5.52
N ASN A 71 -3.20 9.08 4.19
CA ASN A 71 -2.55 10.03 3.32
C ASN A 71 -3.63 10.87 2.61
N PRO A 72 -3.76 12.18 2.89
CA PRO A 72 -4.72 13.06 2.24
C PRO A 72 -4.43 13.24 0.73
N PRO A 73 -5.26 14.02 0.00
CA PRO A 73 -5.10 14.22 -1.45
C PRO A 73 -3.78 14.82 -1.95
N ASN A 74 -2.95 15.34 -1.06
CA ASN A 74 -1.59 15.78 -1.41
C ASN A 74 -0.58 14.60 -1.50
N GLY A 75 -1.01 13.37 -1.21
CA GLY A 75 -0.19 12.15 -1.26
C GLY A 75 0.76 11.96 -0.09
N GLY A 76 0.93 12.97 0.78
CA GLY A 76 1.78 12.92 1.98
C GLY A 76 1.07 12.31 3.19
N PRO A 77 1.77 12.09 4.31
CA PRO A 77 1.14 11.69 5.56
C PRO A 77 0.20 12.79 6.07
N ALA A 78 -0.93 12.40 6.66
CA ALA A 78 -1.84 13.34 7.28
C ALA A 78 -1.20 14.11 8.45
N ASP A 79 -1.43 15.42 8.51
CA ASP A 79 -0.99 16.28 9.61
C ASP A 79 -1.95 16.19 10.81
N THR A 80 -1.51 16.69 11.96
CA THR A 80 -2.16 16.71 13.27
C THR A 80 -3.59 17.23 13.25
N ASN A 81 -3.91 18.19 12.38
CA ASN A 81 -5.27 18.70 12.22
C ASN A 81 -6.26 17.62 11.72
N VAL A 82 -5.79 16.68 10.90
CA VAL A 82 -6.59 15.55 10.41
C VAL A 82 -6.49 14.38 11.39
N THR A 83 -5.28 14.00 11.80
CA THR A 83 -5.07 12.80 12.62
C THR A 83 -5.74 12.92 13.98
N LYS A 84 -5.77 14.13 14.58
CA LYS A 84 -6.45 14.32 15.87
C LYS A 84 -7.96 14.10 15.79
N VAL A 85 -8.58 14.60 14.70
CA VAL A 85 -10.03 14.39 14.46
C VAL A 85 -10.34 12.92 14.26
N VAL A 86 -9.51 12.20 13.50
CA VAL A 86 -9.66 10.76 13.26
C VAL A 86 -9.49 9.97 14.56
N GLU A 87 -8.46 10.28 15.36
CA GLU A 87 -8.21 9.65 16.66
C GLU A 87 -9.39 9.84 17.62
N ASP A 88 -9.83 11.08 17.80
CA ASP A 88 -10.92 11.40 18.73
C ASP A 88 -12.22 10.72 18.32
N ARG A 89 -12.53 10.71 17.01
CA ARG A 89 -13.72 10.03 16.47
C ARG A 89 -13.64 8.51 16.61
N ALA A 90 -12.50 7.90 16.32
CA ALA A 90 -12.31 6.46 16.47
C ALA A 90 -12.48 6.03 17.93
N ASN A 91 -11.87 6.77 18.87
CA ASN A 91 -12.00 6.51 20.31
C ASN A 91 -13.45 6.66 20.79
N GLN A 92 -14.19 7.64 20.28
CA GLN A 92 -15.60 7.80 20.62
C GLN A 92 -16.45 6.64 20.08
N LEU A 93 -16.24 6.24 18.83
CA LEU A 93 -16.93 5.08 18.24
C LEU A 93 -16.70 3.79 19.05
N ILE A 94 -15.47 3.57 19.54
CA ILE A 94 -15.14 2.44 20.40
C ILE A 94 -15.91 2.52 21.73
N LYS A 95 -15.90 3.68 22.39
CA LYS A 95 -16.63 3.90 23.66
C LYS A 95 -18.13 3.65 23.53
N ASP A 96 -18.71 4.01 22.39
CA ASP A 96 -20.13 3.85 22.13
C ASP A 96 -20.52 2.44 21.65
N GLY A 97 -19.55 1.51 21.61
CA GLY A 97 -19.75 0.12 21.23
C GLY A 97 -19.91 -0.08 19.72
N LEU A 98 -19.25 0.75 18.91
CA LEU A 98 -19.20 0.68 17.45
C LEU A 98 -20.57 0.79 16.75
N LYS A 99 -21.62 1.26 17.44
CA LYS A 99 -23.01 1.29 16.94
C LYS A 99 -23.17 2.07 15.64
N GLU A 100 -22.36 3.11 15.44
CA GLU A 100 -22.41 3.96 14.25
C GLU A 100 -21.49 3.48 13.11
N VAL A 101 -20.67 2.44 13.34
CA VAL A 101 -19.78 1.90 12.32
C VAL A 101 -20.61 1.12 11.31
N LYS A 102 -20.75 1.68 10.11
CA LYS A 102 -21.32 0.97 8.96
C LYS A 102 -20.32 -0.08 8.49
N ARG A 103 -20.78 -1.30 8.29
CA ARG A 103 -19.96 -2.42 7.84
C ARG A 103 -20.82 -3.38 7.01
N LEU A 104 -20.26 -3.87 5.91
CA LEU A 104 -20.82 -4.97 5.11
C LEU A 104 -19.89 -6.19 5.23
N PRO A 105 -20.38 -7.43 5.12
CA PRO A 105 -19.51 -8.59 4.97
C PRO A 105 -18.60 -8.44 3.75
N LEU A 106 -17.35 -8.91 3.83
CA LEU A 106 -16.36 -8.79 2.75
C LEU A 106 -16.89 -9.20 1.36
N GLU A 107 -17.60 -10.32 1.27
CA GLU A 107 -18.17 -10.79 0.01
C GLU A 107 -19.11 -9.74 -0.62
N GLN A 108 -19.91 -9.06 0.19
CA GLN A 108 -20.79 -7.98 -0.26
C GLN A 108 -20.00 -6.72 -0.62
N ALA A 109 -18.94 -6.40 0.14
CA ALA A 109 -18.06 -5.28 -0.18
C ALA A 109 -17.38 -5.49 -1.55
N MET A 110 -16.86 -6.69 -1.82
CA MET A 110 -16.25 -7.04 -3.11
C MET A 110 -17.29 -7.06 -4.25
N ALA A 111 -18.52 -7.46 -3.99
CA ALA A 111 -19.60 -7.48 -4.97
C ALA A 111 -20.30 -6.13 -5.18
N SER A 112 -20.01 -5.12 -4.35
CA SER A 112 -20.72 -3.83 -4.34
C SER A 112 -20.45 -2.94 -5.56
N GLY A 113 -19.35 -3.22 -6.28
CA GLY A 113 -18.83 -2.34 -7.34
C GLY A 113 -17.94 -1.19 -6.82
N HIS A 114 -17.87 -0.98 -5.50
CA HIS A 114 -17.00 0.03 -4.90
C HIS A 114 -15.54 -0.40 -4.79
N VAL A 115 -15.25 -1.70 -4.67
CA VAL A 115 -13.88 -2.20 -4.55
C VAL A 115 -13.39 -2.66 -5.93
N VAL A 116 -12.32 -2.04 -6.42
CA VAL A 116 -11.71 -2.32 -7.71
C VAL A 116 -10.26 -2.75 -7.53
N GLU A 117 -9.93 -3.92 -8.06
CA GLU A 117 -8.56 -4.41 -8.13
C GLU A 117 -7.85 -3.83 -9.37
N LYS A 118 -6.65 -3.26 -9.20
CA LYS A 118 -5.81 -2.72 -10.29
C LYS A 118 -4.34 -3.07 -10.10
N ASP A 119 -3.57 -3.09 -11.18
CA ASP A 119 -2.11 -3.11 -11.08
C ASP A 119 -1.57 -1.71 -10.74
N LEU A 120 -1.06 -1.55 -9.53
CA LEU A 120 -0.35 -0.34 -9.08
C LEU A 120 1.17 -0.45 -9.30
N ILE A 121 1.68 -1.65 -9.60
CA ILE A 121 3.11 -1.90 -9.76
C ILE A 121 3.58 -1.31 -11.09
N GLN A 122 2.92 -1.68 -12.20
CA GLN A 122 3.39 -1.30 -13.53
C GLN A 122 3.49 0.23 -13.72
N PRO A 123 2.45 1.04 -13.41
CA PRO A 123 2.52 2.48 -13.59
C PRO A 123 3.61 3.13 -12.74
N TYR A 124 3.77 2.67 -11.49
CA TYR A 124 4.84 3.16 -10.61
C TYR A 124 6.22 2.86 -11.19
N VAL A 125 6.45 1.62 -11.65
CA VAL A 125 7.75 1.22 -12.21
C VAL A 125 8.07 1.99 -13.49
N GLU A 126 7.12 2.17 -14.40
CA GLU A 126 7.30 2.97 -15.62
C GLU A 126 7.60 4.44 -15.28
N GLY A 127 6.90 5.00 -14.29
CA GLY A 127 7.10 6.38 -13.84
C GLY A 127 8.48 6.65 -13.23
N LEU A 128 9.21 5.62 -12.77
CA LEU A 128 10.56 5.81 -12.21
C LEU A 128 11.53 6.44 -13.23
N ALA A 129 11.32 6.25 -14.54
CA ALA A 129 12.15 6.85 -15.58
C ALA A 129 12.06 8.39 -15.63
N GLU A 130 11.03 9.00 -15.05
CA GLU A 130 10.91 10.46 -14.96
C GLU A 130 11.83 11.06 -13.88
N ILE A 131 12.32 10.22 -12.96
CA ILE A 131 13.08 10.64 -11.78
C ILE A 131 14.50 10.04 -11.77
N ILE A 132 14.68 8.87 -12.38
CA ILE A 132 15.93 8.08 -12.37
C ILE A 132 16.45 7.89 -13.80
N ASP A 133 17.75 8.12 -14.00
CA ASP A 133 18.44 7.87 -15.27
C ASP A 133 18.76 6.37 -15.46
N PHE A 134 17.75 5.59 -15.83
CA PHE A 134 17.94 4.17 -16.18
C PHE A 134 18.90 3.94 -17.36
N PRO A 135 18.91 4.76 -18.43
CA PRO A 135 19.91 4.63 -19.48
C PRO A 135 21.36 4.68 -18.96
N ALA A 136 21.67 5.56 -18.02
CA ALA A 136 22.99 5.60 -17.39
C ALA A 136 23.29 4.33 -16.57
N ILE A 137 22.31 3.85 -15.78
CA ILE A 137 22.45 2.61 -14.99
C ILE A 137 22.70 1.41 -15.91
N GLN A 138 21.91 1.29 -16.98
CA GLN A 138 22.05 0.23 -18.00
C GLN A 138 23.42 0.28 -18.67
N LYS A 139 23.87 1.49 -19.08
CA LYS A 139 25.17 1.69 -19.73
C LYS A 139 26.34 1.34 -18.81
N ALA A 140 26.20 1.56 -17.50
CA ALA A 140 27.22 1.22 -16.53
C ALA A 140 27.43 -0.30 -16.38
N GLY A 141 26.46 -1.14 -16.77
CA GLY A 141 26.59 -2.60 -16.74
C GLY A 141 26.82 -3.15 -15.32
N LEU A 142 26.21 -2.51 -14.32
CA LEU A 142 26.38 -2.88 -12.92
C LEU A 142 25.71 -4.22 -12.61
N LYS A 143 26.32 -4.98 -11.69
CA LYS A 143 25.68 -6.11 -11.02
C LYS A 143 25.09 -5.64 -9.71
N LEU A 144 23.77 -5.69 -9.59
CA LEU A 144 23.03 -5.16 -8.46
C LEU A 144 22.48 -6.31 -7.61
N GLY A 145 22.57 -6.16 -6.29
CA GLY A 145 21.95 -7.06 -5.32
C GLY A 145 20.94 -6.31 -4.48
N VAL A 146 19.76 -6.90 -4.27
CA VAL A 146 18.72 -6.33 -3.40
C VAL A 146 18.24 -7.41 -2.44
N ASP A 147 18.18 -7.09 -1.16
CA ASP A 147 17.40 -7.85 -0.18
C ASP A 147 16.05 -7.14 0.03
N PRO A 148 14.92 -7.71 -0.40
CA PRO A 148 13.59 -7.14 -0.17
C PRO A 148 13.16 -7.16 1.29
N LEU A 149 13.83 -7.92 2.16
CA LEU A 149 13.52 -8.10 3.57
C LEU A 149 12.06 -8.53 3.81
N GLY A 150 11.51 -9.37 2.92
CA GLY A 150 10.10 -9.79 2.96
C GLY A 150 9.08 -8.65 2.81
N GLY A 151 9.54 -7.45 2.46
CA GLY A 151 8.73 -6.24 2.46
C GLY A 151 7.80 -6.09 1.25
N SER A 152 6.91 -5.11 1.34
CA SER A 152 5.91 -4.78 0.33
C SER A 152 6.46 -4.45 -1.08
N GLY A 153 7.77 -4.20 -1.21
CA GLY A 153 8.42 -3.82 -2.46
C GLY A 153 9.00 -4.98 -3.29
N ILE A 154 8.87 -6.25 -2.85
CA ILE A 154 9.50 -7.39 -3.54
C ILE A 154 9.12 -7.47 -5.03
N ALA A 155 7.81 -7.41 -5.33
CA ALA A 155 7.31 -7.47 -6.70
C ALA A 155 7.68 -6.22 -7.52
N TYR A 156 7.92 -5.09 -6.85
CA TYR A 156 8.40 -3.87 -7.50
C TYR A 156 9.85 -4.05 -7.95
N TRP A 157 10.73 -4.61 -7.11
CA TRP A 157 12.11 -4.88 -7.50
C TRP A 157 12.21 -5.86 -8.66
N GLN A 158 11.41 -6.93 -8.65
CA GLN A 158 11.31 -7.87 -9.78
C GLN A 158 10.90 -7.14 -11.05
N ARG A 159 9.83 -6.34 -10.98
CA ARG A 159 9.33 -5.60 -12.13
C ARG A 159 10.30 -4.53 -12.63
N ILE A 160 11.05 -3.86 -11.74
CA ILE A 160 12.11 -2.90 -12.10
C ILE A 160 13.21 -3.61 -12.89
N ALA A 161 13.68 -4.76 -12.40
CA ALA A 161 14.73 -5.54 -13.06
C ALA A 161 14.29 -5.99 -14.46
N GLU A 162 13.07 -6.50 -14.59
CA GLU A 162 12.48 -6.95 -15.86
C GLU A 162 12.27 -5.79 -16.84
N HIS A 163 11.59 -4.73 -16.40
CA HIS A 163 11.19 -3.61 -17.26
C HIS A 163 12.41 -2.84 -17.78
N TYR A 164 13.37 -2.54 -16.89
CA TYR A 164 14.59 -1.81 -17.23
C TYR A 164 15.77 -2.71 -17.60
N LYS A 165 15.56 -4.03 -17.71
CA LYS A 165 16.58 -5.01 -18.12
C LYS A 165 17.89 -4.87 -17.34
N LEU A 166 17.79 -4.78 -16.03
CA LEU A 166 18.95 -4.63 -15.14
C LEU A 166 19.48 -6.01 -14.73
N ASP A 167 20.81 -6.14 -14.60
CA ASP A 167 21.44 -7.29 -13.94
C ASP A 167 21.28 -7.12 -12.41
N LEU A 168 20.03 -7.30 -11.95
CA LEU A 168 19.62 -7.15 -10.57
C LEU A 168 19.16 -8.50 -10.03
N THR A 169 19.80 -8.95 -8.96
CA THR A 169 19.48 -10.20 -8.27
C THR A 169 18.83 -9.90 -6.92
N LEU A 170 17.68 -10.52 -6.67
CA LEU A 170 17.15 -10.62 -5.32
C LEU A 170 17.95 -11.66 -4.55
N VAL A 171 18.62 -11.26 -3.47
CA VAL A 171 19.43 -12.19 -2.65
C VAL A 171 18.56 -13.10 -1.77
N ASN A 172 17.31 -12.70 -1.56
CA ASN A 172 16.26 -13.47 -0.91
C ASN A 172 14.92 -13.06 -1.54
N ASP A 173 14.09 -14.03 -1.95
CA ASP A 173 12.76 -13.79 -2.51
C ASP A 173 11.62 -14.27 -1.59
N ALA A 174 11.95 -14.63 -0.34
CA ALA A 174 10.97 -15.05 0.64
C ALA A 174 10.07 -13.88 1.07
N VAL A 175 8.76 -14.14 1.03
CA VAL A 175 7.74 -13.34 1.74
C VAL A 175 7.26 -14.22 2.89
N ASP A 176 7.73 -13.92 4.09
CA ASP A 176 7.37 -14.68 5.28
C ASP A 176 6.79 -13.73 6.32
N SER A 177 5.53 -14.00 6.67
CA SER A 177 4.72 -13.22 7.60
C SER A 177 5.23 -13.27 9.04
N ASP A 178 6.10 -14.24 9.35
CA ASP A 178 6.66 -14.46 10.68
C ASP A 178 8.08 -13.90 10.81
N LEU A 179 8.70 -13.34 9.75
CA LEU A 179 10.08 -12.84 9.84
C LEU A 179 10.19 -11.60 10.74
N PRO A 180 10.87 -11.68 11.89
CA PRO A 180 11.20 -10.53 12.73
C PRO A 180 12.57 -9.92 12.35
N LEU A 181 13.15 -10.29 11.21
CA LEU A 181 14.60 -10.49 11.07
C LEU A 181 15.43 -9.21 10.80
N TYR A 182 15.57 -8.41 11.84
CA TYR A 182 16.73 -8.62 12.69
C TYR A 182 16.24 -8.71 14.13
N ALA A 183 15.77 -9.90 14.54
CA ALA A 183 15.68 -10.21 15.95
C ALA A 183 17.11 -10.13 16.49
N SER A 184 17.40 -9.06 17.22
CA SER A 184 18.67 -8.73 17.86
C SER A 184 19.36 -9.95 18.47
N GLY A 185 20.59 -10.25 18.03
CA GLY A 185 21.50 -11.21 18.68
C GLY A 185 22.29 -12.07 17.70
#